data_AF-A0A2D5RUW9-F1
#
_entry.id   AF-A0A2D5RUW9-F1
#
_cell.length_a   1.000
_cell.length_b   1.000
_cell.length_c   1.000
_cell.angle_alpha   90.00
_cell.angle_beta   90.00
_cell.angle_gamma   90.00
#
_symmetry.space_group_name_H-M   'P 1'
#
loop_
_entity.id
_entity.type
_entity.pdbx_description
1 polymer ?
#
loop_
_entity_poly.entity_id
_entity_poly.type
_entity_poly.pdbx_seq_one_letter_code
_entity_poly.pdbx_strand_id
1 'polypeptide(L)'
;MNQLYQLYAFATAAGWAESLSERWPDAPLVGGYRVLVFTNADYPLLKEQYSTAEFKELTTEQTISALNENELGPFVCTLEQTKQIMNHFSPQEQGLNNV
;
A
#
# COMPACT_ATOMS: atom_id res chain seq x y z
N MET A 1 16.52 0.75 21.89
CA MET A 1 15.81 1.79 21.13
C MET A 1 15.06 1.09 20.01
N ASN A 2 13.74 0.91 20.11
CA ASN A 2 12.95 0.41 18.97
C ASN A 2 12.79 1.56 17.99
N GLN A 3 13.47 1.52 16.86
CA GLN A 3 13.23 2.48 15.79
C GLN A 3 11.85 2.17 15.20
N LEU A 4 10.90 3.08 15.46
CA LEU A 4 9.61 3.08 14.78
C LEU A 4 9.82 3.52 13.34
N TYR A 5 9.32 2.74 12.39
CA TYR A 5 9.34 3.10 10.98
C TYR A 5 7.98 2.85 10.34
N GLN A 6 7.73 3.60 9.26
CA GLN A 6 6.49 3.52 8.51
C GLN A 6 6.55 2.37 7.51
N LEU A 7 5.49 1.60 7.50
CA LEU A 7 5.16 0.60 6.51
C LEU A 7 3.95 1.06 5.72
N TYR A 8 3.87 0.55 4.51
CA TYR A 8 2.78 0.83 3.60
C TYR A 8 2.15 -0.48 3.17
N ALA A 9 0.85 -0.50 2.93
CA ALA A 9 0.22 -1.65 2.31
C ALA A 9 -0.72 -1.25 1.18
N PHE A 10 -0.67 -1.98 0.09
CA PHE A 10 -1.59 -1.82 -1.03
C PHE A 10 -2.76 -2.78 -0.84
N ALA A 11 -3.89 -2.25 -0.38
CA ALA A 11 -5.13 -3.02 -0.23
C ALA A 11 -6.04 -2.77 -1.43
N THR A 12 -6.78 -3.79 -1.86
CA THR A 12 -7.79 -3.60 -2.91
C THR A 12 -8.84 -2.59 -2.46
N ALA A 13 -9.37 -1.79 -3.40
CA ALA A 13 -10.38 -0.79 -3.06
C ALA A 13 -11.62 -1.41 -2.37
N ALA A 14 -12.00 -2.64 -2.73
CA ALA A 14 -13.08 -3.38 -2.11
C ALA A 14 -12.75 -3.75 -0.65
N GLY A 15 -11.62 -4.42 -0.41
CA GLY A 15 -11.20 -4.79 0.95
C GLY A 15 -10.98 -3.57 1.85
N TRP A 16 -10.55 -2.45 1.26
CA TRP A 16 -10.51 -1.18 1.96
C TRP A 16 -11.90 -0.66 2.34
N ALA A 17 -12.83 -0.60 1.40
CA ALA A 17 -14.18 -0.08 1.65
C ALA A 17 -14.91 -0.91 2.71
N GLU A 18 -14.76 -2.23 2.69
CA GLU A 18 -15.45 -3.15 3.58
C GLU A 18 -14.95 -3.10 5.04
N SER A 19 -13.64 -3.00 5.25
CA SER A 19 -13.06 -3.21 6.60
C SER A 19 -11.99 -2.21 7.03
N LEU A 20 -11.38 -1.45 6.11
CA LEU A 20 -10.20 -0.60 6.39
C LEU A 20 -10.51 0.90 6.28
N SER A 21 -11.64 1.27 5.70
CA SER A 21 -12.05 2.64 5.42
C SER A 21 -12.25 3.48 6.67
N GLU A 22 -12.67 2.88 7.78
CA GLU A 22 -12.78 3.56 9.08
C GLU A 22 -11.42 4.01 9.63
N ARG A 23 -10.38 3.18 9.46
CA ARG A 23 -9.04 3.45 9.99
C ARG A 23 -8.17 4.26 9.03
N TRP A 24 -8.40 4.15 7.73
CA TRP A 24 -7.70 4.93 6.70
C TRP A 24 -8.68 5.59 5.71
N PRO A 25 -9.53 6.53 6.14
CA PRO A 25 -10.53 7.16 5.27
C PRO A 25 -9.89 7.93 4.10
N ASP A 26 -8.69 8.48 4.31
CA ASP A 26 -7.95 9.29 3.34
C ASP A 26 -6.87 8.51 2.58
N ALA A 27 -6.91 7.17 2.57
CA ALA A 27 -5.91 6.37 1.85
C ALA A 27 -5.90 6.72 0.34
N PRO A 28 -4.78 7.12 -0.27
CA PRO A 28 -4.75 7.47 -1.70
C PRO A 28 -4.95 6.23 -2.57
N LEU A 29 -5.58 6.44 -3.74
CA LEU A 29 -5.80 5.39 -4.74
C LEU A 29 -4.65 5.37 -5.76
N VAL A 30 -3.98 4.24 -5.92
CA VAL A 30 -2.86 4.02 -6.83
C VAL A 30 -3.09 2.71 -7.57
N GLY A 31 -3.21 2.76 -8.89
CA GLY A 31 -3.40 1.55 -9.71
C GLY A 31 -4.63 0.71 -9.35
N GLY A 32 -5.69 1.31 -8.78
CA GLY A 32 -6.87 0.59 -8.28
C GLY A 32 -6.79 0.09 -6.84
N TYR A 33 -5.68 0.35 -6.15
CA TYR A 33 -5.43 -0.05 -4.77
C TYR A 33 -5.35 1.16 -3.85
N ARG A 34 -5.80 1.01 -2.61
CA ARG A 34 -5.69 2.03 -1.56
C ARG A 34 -4.39 1.80 -0.79
N VAL A 35 -3.60 2.86 -0.67
CA VAL A 35 -2.32 2.80 0.06
C VAL A 35 -2.58 3.12 1.53
N LEU A 36 -2.43 2.10 2.36
CA LEU A 36 -2.51 2.22 3.81
C LEU A 36 -1.14 2.58 4.37
N VAL A 37 -1.10 3.42 5.39
CA VAL A 37 0.15 3.79 6.08
C VAL A 37 0.02 3.47 7.56
N PHE A 38 0.99 2.74 8.10
CA PHE A 38 1.01 2.35 9.51
C PHE A 38 2.44 2.18 10.00
N THR A 39 2.62 1.98 11.30
CA THR A 39 3.95 1.75 11.87
C THR A 39 4.23 0.26 12.02
N ASN A 40 5.51 -0.11 12.07
CA ASN A 40 5.91 -1.48 12.38
C ASN A 40 5.43 -1.97 13.76
N ALA A 41 5.12 -1.06 14.69
CA ALA A 41 4.53 -1.41 15.98
C ALA A 41 3.04 -1.77 15.87
N ASP A 42 2.30 -1.13 14.96
CA ASP A 42 0.90 -1.47 14.67
C ASP A 42 0.76 -2.74 13.83
N TYR A 43 1.77 -3.06 13.01
CA TYR A 43 1.72 -4.20 12.09
C TYR A 43 1.27 -5.53 12.71
N PRO A 44 1.81 -6.01 13.85
CA PRO A 44 1.32 -7.24 14.48
C PRO A 44 -0.16 -7.17 14.85
N LEU A 45 -0.62 -6.04 15.41
CA LEU A 45 -2.02 -5.84 15.80
C LEU A 45 -2.94 -5.81 14.56
N LEU A 46 -2.46 -5.29 13.44
CA LEU A 46 -3.20 -5.28 12.17
C LEU A 46 -3.35 -6.69 11.60
N LYS A 47 -2.30 -7.53 11.67
CA LYS A 47 -2.38 -8.93 11.25
C LYS A 47 -3.39 -9.72 12.09
N GLU A 48 -3.50 -9.42 13.38
CA GLU A 48 -4.51 -10.05 14.24
C GLU A 48 -5.93 -9.55 13.91
N GLN A 49 -6.13 -8.23 13.82
CA GLN A 49 -7.45 -7.64 13.52
C GLN A 49 -7.99 -8.04 12.15
N TYR A 50 -7.11 -8.15 11.15
CA TYR A 50 -7.47 -8.49 9.79
C TYR A 50 -6.93 -9.89 9.44
N SER A 51 -7.23 -10.88 10.28
CA SER A 51 -6.80 -12.28 10.07
C SER A 51 -7.33 -12.90 8.77
N THR A 52 -8.38 -12.32 8.18
CA THR A 52 -8.93 -12.69 6.87
C THR A 52 -8.12 -12.12 5.70
N ALA A 53 -7.30 -11.10 5.95
CA ALA A 53 -6.46 -10.45 4.95
C ALA A 53 -5.04 -11.03 5.05
N GLU A 54 -4.58 -11.66 3.97
CA GLU A 54 -3.23 -12.22 3.94
C GLU A 54 -2.20 -11.12 3.62
N PHE A 55 -1.58 -10.57 4.66
CA PHE A 55 -0.52 -9.57 4.50
C PHE A 55 0.72 -10.23 3.88
N LYS A 56 1.00 -9.89 2.62
CA LYS A 56 2.14 -10.42 1.87
C LYS A 56 3.23 -9.35 1.74
N GLU A 57 4.43 -9.67 2.20
CA GLU A 57 5.61 -8.83 2.03
C GLU A 57 6.28 -9.19 0.70
N LEU A 58 5.98 -8.41 -0.34
CA LEU A 58 6.48 -8.63 -1.69
C LEU A 58 7.57 -7.60 -2.04
N THR A 59 8.40 -7.92 -3.04
CA THR A 59 9.33 -6.93 -3.61
C THR A 59 8.56 -5.89 -4.43
N THR A 60 9.21 -4.77 -4.75
CA THR A 60 8.63 -3.73 -5.64
C THR A 60 8.06 -4.35 -6.92
N GLU A 61 8.84 -5.16 -7.62
CA GLU A 61 8.46 -5.77 -8.90
C GLU A 61 7.29 -6.74 -8.75
N GLN A 62 7.32 -7.59 -7.71
CA GLN A 62 6.21 -8.51 -7.42
C GLN A 62 4.93 -7.76 -7.07
N THR A 63 5.04 -6.68 -6.32
CA THR A 63 3.88 -5.83 -5.98
C THR A 63 3.32 -5.17 -7.23
N ILE A 64 4.17 -4.64 -8.12
CA ILE A 64 3.72 -4.07 -9.40
C ILE A 64 3.00 -5.13 -10.24
N SER A 65 3.56 -6.34 -10.36
CA SER A 65 2.90 -7.44 -11.08
C SER A 65 1.55 -7.80 -10.45
N ALA A 66 1.50 -7.99 -9.14
CA ALA A 66 0.28 -8.31 -8.41
C ALA A 66 -0.81 -7.24 -8.59
N LEU A 67 -0.44 -5.96 -8.55
CA LEU A 67 -1.35 -4.84 -8.81
C LEU A 67 -1.87 -4.86 -10.25
N ASN A 68 -1.03 -5.16 -11.24
CA ASN A 68 -1.44 -5.29 -12.64
C ASN A 68 -2.37 -6.50 -12.86
N GLU A 69 -2.13 -7.60 -12.14
CA GLU A 69 -2.96 -8.81 -12.17
C GLU A 69 -4.23 -8.69 -11.33
N ASN A 70 -4.47 -7.55 -10.69
CA ASN A 70 -5.60 -7.30 -9.78
C ASN A 70 -5.67 -8.33 -8.64
N GLU A 71 -4.52 -8.81 -8.16
CA GLU A 71 -4.45 -9.77 -7.07
C GLU A 71 -5.00 -9.18 -5.75
N LEU A 72 -5.59 -10.04 -4.93
CA LEU A 72 -6.08 -9.63 -3.61
C LEU A 72 -4.88 -9.36 -2.66
N GLY A 73 -4.74 -8.10 -2.26
CA GLY A 73 -3.83 -7.66 -1.21
C GLY A 73 -4.41 -7.90 0.20
N PRO A 74 -3.74 -7.43 1.27
CA PRO A 74 -2.80 -6.32 1.30
C PRO A 74 -1.32 -6.68 1.07
N PHE A 75 -0.67 -5.99 0.14
CA PHE A 75 0.78 -6.13 -0.12
C PHE A 75 1.56 -5.12 0.68
N VAL A 76 2.36 -5.59 1.65
CA VAL A 76 3.14 -4.75 2.57
C VAL A 76 4.49 -4.41 1.96
N CYS A 77 4.83 -3.13 1.97
CA CYS A 77 6.03 -2.58 1.38
C CYS A 77 6.70 -1.56 2.31
N THR A 78 8.00 -1.38 2.13
CA THR A 78 8.74 -0.28 2.76
C THR A 78 8.50 1.03 2.02
N LEU A 79 8.79 2.16 2.67
CA LEU A 79 8.69 3.49 2.04
C LEU A 79 9.39 3.56 0.68
N GLU A 80 10.59 3.00 0.56
CA GLU A 80 11.35 3.01 -0.69
C GLU A 80 10.65 2.24 -1.80
N GLN A 81 10.14 1.04 -1.49
CA GLN A 81 9.37 0.23 -2.44
C GLN A 81 8.09 0.95 -2.86
N THR A 82 7.34 1.52 -1.90
CA THR A 82 6.12 2.29 -2.16
C THR A 82 6.38 3.45 -3.10
N LYS A 83 7.46 4.21 -2.92
CA LYS A 83 7.83 5.30 -3.82
C LYS A 83 8.06 4.81 -5.25
N GLN A 84 8.73 3.67 -5.43
CA GLN A 84 8.96 3.07 -6.74
C GLN A 84 7.65 2.59 -7.39
N ILE A 85 6.79 1.90 -6.62
CA ILE A 85 5.47 1.43 -7.08
C ILE A 85 4.60 2.62 -7.47
N MET A 86 4.48 3.63 -6.60
CA MET A 86 3.70 4.84 -6.89
C MET A 86 4.21 5.56 -8.13
N ASN A 87 5.53 5.68 -8.31
CA ASN A 87 6.10 6.29 -9.51
C ASN A 87 5.84 5.46 -10.78
N HIS A 88 5.65 4.14 -10.67
CA HIS A 88 5.28 3.29 -11.79
C HIS A 88 3.82 3.49 -12.23
N PHE A 89 2.88 3.53 -11.28
CA PHE A 89 1.44 3.65 -11.56
C PHE A 89 0.94 5.10 -11.68
N SER A 90 1.67 6.03 -11.10
CA SER A 90 1.44 7.46 -11.20
C SER A 90 2.81 8.10 -11.37
N PRO A 91 3.40 7.98 -12.58
CA PRO A 91 4.57 8.78 -12.89
C PRO A 91 4.16 10.22 -12.67
N GLN A 92 4.74 10.85 -11.65
CA GLN A 92 4.59 12.29 -11.49
C GLN A 92 5.03 12.85 -12.84
N GLU A 93 4.13 13.52 -13.56
CA GLU A 93 4.42 14.12 -14.85
C GLU A 93 5.64 15.03 -14.67
N GLN A 94 6.83 14.48 -14.92
CA GLN A 94 8.05 15.26 -14.98
C GLN A 94 7.98 16.03 -16.30
N GLY A 95 7.35 17.19 -16.25
CA GLY A 95 7.47 18.22 -17.27
C GLY A 95 6.23 18.48 -18.11
N LEU A 96 5.34 19.33 -17.61
CA LEU A 96 4.85 20.45 -18.42
C LEU A 96 4.81 21.71 -17.54
N ASN A 97 6.00 22.22 -17.28
CA ASN A 97 6.20 23.60 -16.88
C ASN A 97 6.84 24.32 -18.08
N ASN A 98 6.13 25.33 -18.58
CA ASN A 98 6.57 26.44 -19.46
C ASN A 98 6.70 26.20 -20.97
N VAL A 99 5.68 26.62 -21.72
CA VAL A 99 5.75 27.71 -22.72
C VAL A 99 4.44 28.48 -22.77
#